data_AF-A0AA35UDG4-F1
#
_entry.id   AF-A0AA35UDG4-F1
#
_cell.length_a   1.000
_cell.length_b   1.000
_cell.length_c   1.000
_cell.angle_alpha   90.00
_cell.angle_beta   90.00
_cell.angle_gamma   90.00
#
_symmetry.space_group_name_H-M   'P 1'
#
loop_
_entity.id
_entity.type
_entity.pdbx_description
1 polymer ?
#
loop_
_entity_poly.entity_id
_entity_poly.type
_entity_poly.pdbx_seq_one_letter_code
_entity_poly.pdbx_strand_id
1 'polypeptide(L)'
;MRFMQIIVGLIALAFIGLCALAYVNVGWQGFDRVLAEPWGVVTLADVMVGAVCMTIVIFVTEPDWRVALAWAAPIFVLGHVVSCVWVIMRFLRTESGEANH
;
A
#
# COMPACT_ATOMS: atom_id res chain seq x y z
N MET A 1 13.48 -14.84 3.63
CA MET A 1 12.79 -13.55 3.85
C MET A 1 13.14 -12.50 2.78
N ARG A 2 14.41 -12.34 2.37
CA ARG A 2 14.82 -11.46 1.23
C ARG A 2 14.03 -11.67 -0.08
N PHE A 3 13.71 -12.91 -0.44
CA PHE A 3 12.90 -13.22 -1.63
C PHE A 3 11.50 -12.58 -1.60
N MET A 4 10.83 -12.57 -0.43
CA MET A 4 9.50 -11.99 -0.26
C MET A 4 9.52 -10.47 -0.40
N GLN A 5 10.57 -9.81 0.12
CA GLN A 5 10.75 -8.36 -0.03
C GLN A 5 10.91 -7.96 -1.50
N ILE A 6 11.67 -8.74 -2.28
CA ILE A 6 11.85 -8.51 -3.72
C ILE A 6 10.51 -8.66 -4.45
N ILE A 7 9.73 -9.70 -4.15
CA ILE A 7 8.40 -9.88 -4.76
C ILE A 7 7.48 -8.70 -4.45
N VAL A 8 7.38 -8.32 -3.17
CA VAL A 8 6.51 -7.20 -2.76
C VAL A 8 6.96 -5.89 -3.43
N GLY A 9 8.27 -5.66 -3.52
CA GLY A 9 8.82 -4.49 -4.22
C GLY A 9 8.52 -4.47 -5.71
N LEU A 10 8.64 -5.62 -6.39
CA LEU A 10 8.32 -5.75 -7.83
C LEU A 10 6.83 -5.53 -8.09
N ILE A 11 5.95 -6.09 -7.25
CA ILE A 11 4.50 -5.88 -7.36
C ILE A 11 4.15 -4.40 -7.18
N ALA A 12 4.73 -3.75 -6.16
CA ALA A 12 4.52 -2.32 -5.93
C ALA A 12 4.98 -1.48 -7.12
N LEU A 13 6.16 -1.77 -7.68
CA LEU A 13 6.70 -1.07 -8.84
C LEU A 13 5.82 -1.26 -10.09
N ALA A 14 5.35 -2.49 -10.33
CA ALA A 14 4.44 -2.78 -11.43
C ALA A 14 3.12 -2.00 -11.29
N PHE A 15 2.57 -1.93 -10.08
CA PHE A 15 1.35 -1.16 -9.81
C PHE A 15 1.54 0.35 -10.05
N ILE A 16 2.65 0.93 -9.60
CA ILE A 16 2.99 2.34 -9.90
C ILE A 16 3.08 2.56 -11.42
N GLY A 17 3.67 1.61 -12.15
CA GLY A 17 3.74 1.65 -13.62
C GLY A 17 2.35 1.65 -14.27
N LEU A 18 1.41 0.83 -13.77
CA LEU A 18 0.03 0.81 -14.24
C LEU A 18 -0.69 2.14 -13.95
N CYS A 19 -0.50 2.72 -12.75
CA CYS A 19 -1.06 4.04 -12.43
C CYS A 19 -0.53 5.14 -13.37
N ALA A 20 0.79 5.14 -13.63
CA ALA A 20 1.40 6.10 -14.55
C ALA A 20 0.87 5.94 -15.99
N LEU A 21 0.73 4.70 -16.47
CA LEU A 21 0.15 4.41 -17.78
C LEU A 21 -1.31 4.87 -17.87
N ALA A 22 -2.12 4.60 -16.83
CA ALA A 22 -3.52 5.04 -16.80
C ALA A 22 -3.61 6.57 -16.84
N TYR A 23 -2.76 7.26 -16.08
CA TYR A 23 -2.72 8.71 -16.06
C TYR A 23 -2.32 9.32 -17.42
N VAL A 24 -1.32 8.76 -18.10
CA VAL A 24 -0.90 9.24 -19.43
C VAL A 24 -1.99 9.04 -20.49
N ASN A 25 -2.75 7.93 -20.41
CA ASN A 25 -3.76 7.61 -21.43
C ASN A 25 -5.11 8.32 -21.23
N VAL A 26 -5.52 8.51 -19.97
CA VAL A 26 -6.90 8.95 -19.65
C VAL A 26 -6.93 10.27 -18.87
N GLY A 27 -5.81 10.69 -18.30
CA GLY A 27 -5.71 11.90 -17.47
C GLY A 27 -6.60 11.83 -16.22
N TRP A 28 -6.89 13.01 -15.66
CA TRP A 28 -7.67 13.14 -14.42
C TRP A 28 -9.15 12.73 -14.56
N GLN A 29 -9.70 12.73 -15.77
CA GLN A 29 -11.10 12.38 -16.04
C GLN A 29 -11.37 10.86 -16.00
N GLY A 30 -10.33 10.04 -15.88
CA GLY A 30 -10.49 8.58 -15.80
C GLY A 30 -11.31 8.14 -14.59
N PHE A 31 -11.19 8.87 -13.46
CA PHE A 31 -11.92 8.55 -12.23
C PHE A 31 -13.43 8.76 -12.35
N ASP A 32 -13.89 9.77 -13.10
CA ASP A 32 -15.31 10.01 -13.30
C ASP A 32 -16.00 8.82 -13.98
N ARG A 33 -15.28 8.17 -14.92
CA ARG A 33 -15.76 6.95 -15.58
C ARG A 33 -15.78 5.74 -14.66
N VAL A 34 -14.79 5.62 -13.78
CA VAL A 34 -14.75 4.54 -12.76
C VAL A 34 -15.90 4.70 -11.76
N LEU A 35 -16.20 5.93 -11.35
CA LEU A 35 -17.31 6.21 -10.44
C LEU A 35 -18.69 6.02 -11.09
N ALA A 36 -18.79 6.21 -12.40
CA ALA A 36 -20.02 5.98 -13.16
C ALA A 36 -20.33 4.48 -13.37
N GLU A 37 -19.32 3.61 -13.33
CA GLU A 37 -19.48 2.17 -13.49
C GLU A 37 -19.70 1.48 -12.13
N PRO A 38 -20.81 0.73 -11.92
CA PRO A 38 -21.09 0.05 -10.66
C PRO A 38 -19.92 -0.80 -10.13
N TRP A 39 -19.24 -1.55 -11.00
CA TRP A 39 -18.08 -2.35 -10.60
C TRP A 39 -16.85 -1.51 -10.24
N GLY A 40 -16.72 -0.31 -10.81
CA GLY A 40 -15.67 0.63 -10.44
C GLY A 40 -15.83 1.10 -9.00
N VAL A 41 -17.07 1.38 -8.57
CA VAL A 41 -17.38 1.72 -7.17
C VAL A 41 -17.09 0.55 -6.23
N VAL A 42 -17.47 -0.68 -6.60
CA VAL A 42 -17.16 -1.88 -5.80
C VAL A 42 -15.66 -2.07 -5.64
N THR A 43 -14.90 -1.88 -6.71
CA THR A 43 -13.43 -2.00 -6.68
C THR A 43 -12.80 -0.93 -5.79
N LEU A 44 -13.29 0.31 -5.84
CA LEU A 44 -12.83 1.37 -4.94
C LEU A 44 -13.17 1.06 -3.49
N ALA A 45 -14.35 0.52 -3.21
CA ALA A 45 -14.74 0.10 -1.88
C ALA A 45 -13.82 -1.02 -1.34
N ASP A 46 -13.51 -2.02 -2.17
CA ASP A 46 -12.57 -3.11 -1.83
C ASP A 46 -11.18 -2.57 -1.44
N VAL A 47 -10.62 -1.66 -2.25
CA VAL A 47 -9.33 -1.01 -1.96
C VAL A 47 -9.38 -0.22 -0.65
N MET A 48 -10.48 0.49 -0.37
CA MET A 48 -10.64 1.25 0.88
C MET A 48 -10.78 0.33 2.10
N VAL A 49 -11.49 -0.80 1.98
CA VAL A 49 -11.54 -1.84 3.02
C VAL A 49 -10.13 -2.38 3.29
N GLY A 50 -9.36 -2.66 2.23
CA GLY A 50 -7.95 -3.02 2.33
C GLY A 50 -7.13 -1.98 3.11
N ALA A 51 -7.29 -0.70 2.81
CA ALA A 51 -6.59 0.39 3.48
C ALA A 51 -6.90 0.47 4.98
N VAL A 52 -8.16 0.29 5.37
CA VAL A 52 -8.59 0.24 6.77
C VAL A 52 -7.99 -0.97 7.48
N CYS A 53 -8.09 -2.16 6.88
CA CYS A 53 -7.50 -3.38 7.44
C CYS A 53 -5.99 -3.22 7.66
N MET A 54 -5.27 -2.68 6.68
CA MET A 54 -3.84 -2.45 6.81
C MET A 54 -3.50 -1.41 7.88
N THR A 55 -4.29 -0.35 8.00
CA THR A 55 -4.14 0.64 9.07
C THR A 55 -4.24 -0.02 10.44
N ILE A 56 -5.24 -0.89 10.65
CA ILE A 56 -5.40 -1.63 11.91
C ILE A 56 -4.16 -2.49 12.18
N VAL A 57 -3.67 -3.23 11.17
CA VAL A 57 -2.45 -4.04 11.29
C VAL A 57 -1.25 -3.20 11.71
N ILE A 58 -1.05 -2.04 11.10
CA ILE A 58 0.06 -1.13 11.43
C ILE A 58 -0.06 -0.63 12.88
N PHE A 59 -1.24 -0.19 13.30
CA PHE A 59 -1.46 0.30 14.68
C PHE A 59 -1.30 -0.77 15.76
N VAL A 60 -1.64 -2.02 15.46
CA VAL A 60 -1.43 -3.14 16.39
C VAL A 60 0.04 -3.59 16.41
N THR A 61 0.75 -3.42 15.29
CA THR A 61 2.13 -3.92 15.15
C THR A 61 3.19 -2.91 15.61
N GLU A 62 2.95 -1.61 15.41
CA GLU A 62 3.90 -0.56 15.77
C GLU A 62 3.74 -0.17 17.25
N PRO A 63 4.84 -0.12 18.02
CA PRO A 63 4.78 0.22 19.44
C PRO A 63 4.49 1.71 19.69
N ASP A 64 4.81 2.59 18.74
CA ASP A 64 4.52 4.02 18.80
C ASP A 64 3.38 4.37 17.84
N TRP A 65 2.28 4.88 18.39
CA TRP A 65 1.10 5.32 17.64
C TRP A 65 1.42 6.44 16.64
N ARG A 66 2.45 7.27 16.87
CA ARG A 66 2.88 8.34 15.95
C ARG A 66 3.51 7.74 14.69
N VAL A 67 4.33 6.70 14.87
CA VAL A 67 4.95 5.96 13.76
C VAL A 67 3.87 5.20 13.00
N ALA A 68 2.93 4.58 13.71
CA ALA A 68 1.77 3.93 13.10
C ALA A 68 0.97 4.91 12.24
N LEU A 69 0.67 6.11 12.77
CA LEU A 69 -0.07 7.14 12.05
C LEU A 69 0.70 7.64 10.82
N ALA A 70 2.01 7.83 10.93
CA ALA A 70 2.86 8.24 9.82
C ALA A 70 2.86 7.22 8.66
N TRP A 71 2.70 5.92 8.97
CA TRP A 71 2.54 4.86 7.97
C TRP A 71 1.13 4.71 7.45
N ALA A 72 0.12 4.87 8.30
CA ALA A 72 -1.28 4.64 7.95
C ALA A 72 -1.88 5.79 7.12
N ALA A 73 -1.63 7.05 7.51
CA ALA A 73 -2.25 8.20 6.85
C ALA A 73 -1.96 8.27 5.34
N PRO A 74 -0.74 8.01 4.86
CA PRO A 74 -0.44 8.04 3.43
C PRO A 74 -1.13 6.92 2.62
N ILE A 75 -1.60 5.82 3.23
CA ILE A 75 -2.26 4.71 2.51
C ILE A 75 -3.53 5.18 1.80
N PHE A 76 -4.26 6.12 2.40
CA PHE A 76 -5.52 6.63 1.83
C PHE A 76 -5.30 7.56 0.63
N VAL A 77 -4.08 8.05 0.42
CA VAL A 77 -3.74 8.97 -0.69
C VAL A 77 -2.89 8.28 -1.74
N LEU A 78 -1.86 7.53 -1.30
CA LEU A 78 -0.90 6.85 -2.16
C LEU A 78 -1.26 5.38 -2.41
N GLY A 79 -2.32 4.89 -1.77
CA GLY A 79 -2.77 3.50 -1.87
C GLY A 79 -1.84 2.50 -1.18
N HIS A 80 -1.96 1.25 -1.59
CA HIS A 80 -1.26 0.12 -0.98
C HIS A 80 0.24 0.04 -1.28
N VAL A 81 0.79 0.94 -2.11
CA VAL A 81 2.24 1.07 -2.29
C VAL A 81 2.93 1.35 -0.95
N VAL A 82 2.32 2.22 -0.12
CA VAL A 82 2.82 2.53 1.22
C VAL A 82 2.78 1.30 2.11
N SER A 83 1.71 0.50 2.01
CA SER A 83 1.58 -0.77 2.73
C SER A 83 2.71 -1.73 2.36
N CYS A 84 3.04 -1.87 1.06
CA CYS A 84 4.15 -2.70 0.59
C CYS A 84 5.49 -2.25 1.17
N VAL A 85 5.76 -0.94 1.16
CA VAL A 85 6.99 -0.36 1.73
C VAL A 85 7.07 -0.64 3.24
N TRP A 86 5.98 -0.44 3.97
CA TRP A 86 5.92 -0.75 5.40
C TRP A 86 6.20 -2.23 5.67
N VAL A 87 5.58 -3.14 4.92
CA VAL A 87 5.81 -4.59 5.04
C VAL A 87 7.27 -4.95 4.83
N ILE A 88 7.91 -4.42 3.78
CA ILE A 88 9.33 -4.66 3.50
C ILE A 88 10.21 -4.20 4.67
N MET A 89 9.99 -2.97 5.16
CA MET A 89 10.78 -2.44 6.27
C MET A 89 10.55 -3.18 7.58
N ARG A 90 9.32 -3.63 7.84
CA ARG A 90 9.01 -4.43 9.01
C ARG A 90 9.81 -5.73 9.03
N PHE A 91 9.92 -6.40 7.88
CA PHE A 91 10.73 -7.62 7.73
C PHE A 91 12.25 -7.35 7.81
N LEU A 92 12.73 -6.22 7.28
CA LEU A 92 14.16 -5.86 7.43
C LEU A 92 14.52 -5.63 8.90
N ARG A 93 13.63 -4.99 9.67
CA ARG A 93 13.85 -4.72 11.10
C ARG A 93 13.87 -6.00 11.94
N THR A 94 13.10 -7.03 11.57
CA THR A 94 13.17 -8.33 12.26
C THR A 94 14.50 -9.03 12.00
N GLU A 95 15.01 -9.04 10.76
CA GLU A 95 16.30 -9.70 10.44
C GLU A 95 17.48 -9.03 11.16
N SER A 96 17.48 -7.70 11.31
CA SER A 96 18.53 -6.99 12.05
C SER A 96 18.53 -7.28 13.55
N GLY A 97 17.37 -7.67 14.11
CA GLY A 97 17.24 -8.06 15.50
C GLY A 97 17.78 -9.47 15.76
N GLU A 98 17.56 -10.39 14.81
CA GLU A 98 18.08 -11.77 14.88
C GLU A 98 19.60 -11.84 14.66
N ALA A 99 20.18 -10.97 13.83
CA ALA A 99 21.62 -10.95 13.58
C ALA A 99 22.48 -10.36 14.73
N ASN A 100 21.86 -9.78 15.75
CA ASN A 100 22.52 -9.18 16.92
C ASN A 100 22.43 -10.05 18.20
N HIS A 101 21.89 -11.26 18.08
CA HIS A 101 21.86 -12.30 19.11
C HIS A 101 22.75 -13.49 18.70
#